data_AF-A0A953MQ75-F1
#
_entry.id   AF-A0A953MQ75-F1
#
_cell.length_a   1.000
_cell.length_b   1.000
_cell.length_c   1.000
_cell.angle_alpha   90.00
_cell.angle_beta   90.00
_cell.angle_gamma   90.00
#
_symmetry.space_group_name_H-M   'P 1'
#
loop_
_entity.id
_entity.type
_entity.pdbx_description
1 polymer ?
#
loop_
_entity_poly.entity_id
_entity_poly.type
_entity_poly.pdbx_seq_one_letter_code
_entity_poly.pdbx_strand_id
1 'polypeptide(L)' 'IINSAMPYEIALYSPKLLDRFFEWEEKFKGDVLREDAYMRSSRVLKFLKFIKPVNDDSAVPGDSVLREFIGGSVNKY' A
#
# COMPACT_ATOMS: atom_id res chain seq x y z
N ILE A 1 3.01 -5.76 -6.48
CA ILE A 1 1.82 -5.75 -7.37
C ILE A 1 0.62 -5.58 -6.44
N ILE A 2 -0.24 -4.59 -6.66
CA ILE A 2 -1.50 -4.41 -5.92
C ILE A 2 -2.60 -4.93 -6.86
N ASN A 3 -3.35 -5.95 -6.45
CA ASN A 3 -4.31 -6.61 -7.34
C ASN A 3 -5.52 -5.69 -7.58
N SER A 4 -5.93 -4.91 -6.57
CA SER A 4 -7.12 -4.03 -6.54
C SER A 4 -8.45 -4.73 -6.83
N ALA A 5 -8.44 -6.05 -7.07
CA ALA A 5 -9.62 -6.85 -7.38
C ALA A 5 -10.40 -7.29 -6.13
N MET A 6 -9.84 -7.10 -4.94
CA MET A 6 -10.50 -7.45 -3.67
C MET A 6 -11.15 -6.21 -3.03
N PRO A 7 -12.40 -6.30 -2.55
CA PRO A 7 -13.03 -5.24 -1.78
C PRO A 7 -12.17 -4.82 -0.59
N TYR A 8 -12.14 -3.51 -0.29
CA TYR A 8 -11.40 -2.91 0.84
C TYR A 8 -9.88 -3.08 0.83
N GLU A 9 -9.30 -3.76 -0.15
CA GLU A 9 -7.86 -4.02 -0.27
C GLU A 9 -7.03 -2.73 -0.15
N ILE A 10 -7.35 -1.74 -0.98
CA ILE A 10 -6.62 -0.46 -1.01
C ILE A 10 -6.75 0.30 0.31
N ALA A 11 -7.91 0.24 0.98
CA ALA A 11 -8.15 0.94 2.24
C ALA A 11 -7.35 0.32 3.39
N LEU A 12 -7.19 -1.00 3.40
CA LEU A 12 -6.36 -1.74 4.35
C LEU A 12 -4.86 -1.60 4.06
N TYR A 13 -4.48 -1.45 2.79
CA TYR A 13 -3.08 -1.29 2.40
C TYR A 13 -2.58 0.13 2.60
N SER A 14 -3.44 1.13 2.43
CA SER A 14 -3.09 2.55 2.55
C SER A 14 -2.27 2.86 3.81
N PRO A 15 -2.69 2.50 5.04
CA PRO A 15 -1.90 2.80 6.24
C PRO A 15 -0.55 2.07 6.29
N LYS A 16 -0.39 0.94 5.60
CA LYS A 16 0.87 0.17 5.56
C LYS A 16 1.84 0.68 4.49
N LEU A 17 1.34 1.37 3.46
CA LEU A 17 2.13 1.80 2.29
C LEU A 17 2.36 3.32 2.24
N LEU A 18 1.49 4.13 2.84
CA LEU A 18 1.51 5.59 2.69
C LEU A 18 2.88 6.19 3.04
N ASP A 19 3.44 5.81 4.20
CA ASP A 19 4.72 6.32 4.67
C ASP A 19 5.88 5.93 3.75
N ARG A 20 5.84 4.72 3.18
CA ARG A 20 6.84 4.27 2.21
C ARG A 20 6.82 5.11 0.95
N PHE A 21 5.63 5.44 0.45
CA PHE A 21 5.49 6.29 -0.73
C PHE A 21 5.87 7.74 -0.46
N PHE A 22 5.69 8.22 0.78
CA PHE A 22 6.23 9.51 1.21
C PHE A 22 7.76 9.51 1.23
N GLU A 23 8.38 8.48 1.84
CA GLU A 23 9.84 8.29 1.84
C GLU A 23 10.41 8.22 0.41
N TRP A 24 9.75 7.51 -0.50
CA TRP A 24 10.22 7.36 -1.88
C TRP A 24 10.06 8.60 -2.74
N GLU A 25 8.97 9.35 -2.58
CA GLU A 25 8.79 10.63 -3.28
C GLU A 25 9.95 11.58 -2.94
N GLU A 26 10.27 11.73 -1.66
CA GLU A 26 11.36 12.61 -1.24
C GLU A 26 12.73 12.05 -1.62
N LYS A 27 12.95 10.73 -1.53
CA LYS A 27 14.22 10.09 -1.90
C LYS A 27 14.59 10.27 -3.37
N PHE A 28 13.62 10.23 -4.28
CA PHE A 28 13.88 10.28 -5.72
C PHE A 28 13.76 11.68 -6.32
N LYS A 29 13.36 12.67 -5.52
CA LYS A 29 13.18 14.05 -5.94
C LYS A 29 14.49 14.64 -6.48
N GLY A 30 14.48 15.04 -7.74
CA GLY A 30 15.64 15.65 -8.40
C GLY A 30 16.74 14.67 -8.83
N ASP A 31 16.57 13.37 -8.62
CA ASP A 31 17.50 12.36 -9.14
C ASP A 31 17.15 12.04 -10.60
N VAL A 32 17.95 12.57 -11.54
CA VAL A 32 17.76 12.41 -12.99
C VAL A 32 17.74 10.92 -13.39
N LEU A 33 18.47 10.05 -12.70
CA LEU A 33 18.48 8.61 -12.99
C LEU A 33 17.25 7.89 -12.45
N ARG A 34 16.43 8.55 -11.63
CA ARG A 34 15.25 7.98 -10.96
C ARG A 34 13.97 8.76 -11.21
N GLU A 35 13.90 9.53 -12.29
CA GLU A 35 12.72 10.31 -12.63
C GLU A 35 11.44 9.46 -12.72
N ASP A 36 11.48 8.28 -13.34
CA ASP A 36 10.32 7.36 -13.37
C ASP A 36 9.88 6.93 -11.96
N ALA A 37 10.84 6.61 -11.09
CA ALA A 37 10.56 6.20 -9.73
C ALA A 37 9.95 7.35 -8.91
N TYR A 38 10.44 8.58 -9.11
CA TYR A 38 9.84 9.78 -8.54
C TYR A 38 8.40 9.99 -9.02
N MET A 39 8.17 9.95 -10.33
CA MET A 39 6.84 10.16 -10.92
C MET A 39 5.83 9.10 -10.43
N ARG A 40 6.25 7.84 -10.34
CA ARG A 40 5.42 6.74 -9.85
C ARG A 40 5.14 6.88 -8.35
N SER A 41 6.15 7.18 -7.55
CA SER A 41 5.96 7.33 -6.10
C SER A 41 5.06 8.52 -5.78
N SER A 42 5.27 9.67 -6.43
CA SER A 42 4.41 10.85 -6.28
C SER A 42 2.96 10.59 -6.67
N ARG A 43 2.73 9.92 -7.81
CA ARG A 43 1.38 9.59 -8.27
C ARG A 43 0.66 8.66 -7.30
N VAL A 44 1.33 7.60 -6.85
CA VAL A 44 0.73 6.64 -5.90
C VAL A 44 0.51 7.30 -4.54
N LEU A 45 1.44 8.12 -4.06
CA LEU A 45 1.28 8.87 -2.81
C LEU A 45 0.04 9.76 -2.85
N LYS A 46 -0.16 10.52 -3.94
CA LYS A 46 -1.35 11.36 -4.14
C LYS A 46 -2.63 10.53 -4.11
N PHE A 47 -2.64 9.37 -4.76
CA PHE A 47 -3.77 8.45 -4.74
C PHE A 47 -4.05 7.94 -3.31
N LEU A 48 -3.03 7.43 -2.61
CA LEU A 48 -3.19 6.89 -1.25
C LEU A 48 -3.66 7.95 -0.25
N LYS A 49 -3.22 9.21 -0.38
CA LYS A 49 -3.70 10.34 0.44
C LYS A 49 -5.20 10.62 0.29
N PHE A 50 -5.82 10.24 -0.83
CA PHE A 50 -7.26 10.40 -1.05
C PHE A 50 -8.09 9.26 -0.43
N ILE A 51 -7.49 8.10 -0.20
CA ILE A 51 -8.19 6.93 0.32
C ILE A 51 -8.44 7.10 1.81
N LYS A 52 -9.68 6.87 2.26
CA LYS A 52 -9.99 6.75 3.68
C LYS A 52 -9.36 5.46 4.23
N PRO A 53 -8.37 5.55 5.14
CA PRO A 53 -7.66 4.37 5.61
C PRO A 53 -8.53 3.56 6.57
N VAL A 54 -8.32 2.24 6.57
CA VAL A 54 -8.81 1.31 7.59
C VAL A 54 -7.60 0.83 8.39
N ASN A 55 -7.39 1.41 9.57
CA ASN A 55 -6.23 1.11 10.41
C ASN A 55 -6.39 -0.19 11.20
N ASP A 56 -7.61 -0.48 11.63
CA ASP A 56 -7.94 -1.72 12.34
C ASP A 56 -8.33 -2.80 11.33
N ASP A 57 -7.43 -3.78 11.15
CA ASP A 57 -7.65 -4.93 10.28
C ASP A 57 -8.18 -6.18 11.03
N SER A 58 -8.61 -6.03 12.30
CA SER A 58 -9.12 -7.13 13.13
C SER A 58 -10.36 -7.83 12.55
N ALA A 59 -11.17 -7.10 11.79
CA ALA A 59 -12.35 -7.64 11.12
C ALA A 59 -12.01 -8.59 9.96
N VAL A 60 -10.76 -8.61 9.47
CA VAL A 60 -10.33 -9.48 8.38
C VAL A 60 -10.11 -10.90 8.94
N PRO A 61 -10.85 -11.92 8.47
CA PRO A 61 -10.66 -13.30 8.94
C PRO A 61 -9.23 -13.79 8.69
N GLY A 62 -8.72 -14.67 9.56
CA GLY A 62 -7.36 -15.20 9.45
C GLY A 62 -7.14 -16.07 8.21
N ASP A 63 -8.20 -16.63 7.64
CA ASP A 63 -8.21 -17.44 6.41
C ASP A 63 -8.49 -16.61 5.15
N SER A 64 -8.64 -15.28 5.27
CA SER A 64 -8.83 -14.39 4.13
C SER A 64 -7.56 -14.27 3.29
N VAL A 65 -7.70 -14.25 1.96
CA VAL A 65 -6.60 -13.99 1.01
C VAL A 65 -5.91 -12.66 1.27
N LEU A 66 -6.62 -11.66 1.81
CA LEU A 66 -6.01 -10.37 2.20
C LEU A 66 -4.87 -10.54 3.22
N ARG A 67 -4.91 -11.59 4.05
CA ARG A 67 -3.89 -11.89 5.06
C ARG A 67 -2.54 -12.29 4.45
N GLU A 68 -2.48 -12.67 3.18
CA GLU A 68 -1.21 -12.87 2.46
C GLU A 68 -0.44 -11.55 2.28
N PHE A 69 -1.15 -10.42 2.24
CA PHE A 69 -0.57 -9.09 1.99
C PHE A 69 -0.45 -8.24 3.24
N ILE A 70 -1.43 -8.34 4.16
CA ILE A 70 -1.45 -7.52 5.39
C ILE A 70 -0.87 -8.24 6.61
N GLY A 71 -0.54 -9.54 6.49
CA GLY A 71 -0.11 -10.42 7.56
C GLY A 71 -1.29 -10.99 8.38
N GLY A 72 -1.00 -12.00 9.20
CA GLY A 72 -1.99 -12.64 10.08
C GLY A 72 -2.72 -13.85 9.47
N SER A 73 -2.16 -14.46 8.42
CA SER A 73 -2.73 -15.66 7.82
C SER A 73 -2.62 -16.86 8.76
N VAL A 74 -3.69 -17.65 8.88
CA VAL A 74 -3.69 -18.91 9.63
C VAL A 74 -3.33 -20.11 8.77
N ASN A 75 -3.28 -19.93 7.45
CA ASN A 75 -2.86 -20.96 6.52
C ASN A 75 -1.35 -21.19 6.69
N LYS A 76 -0.99 -22.43 6.96
CA LYS A 76 0.41 -22.86 7.02
C LYS A 76 0.85 -23.22 5.60
N TYR A 77 1.97 -22.64 5.17
CA TYR A 77 2.68 -23.10 3.98
C TYR A 77 3.32 -24.47 4.21
#